data_AF-S3C6X1-F1
#
_entry.id   AF-S3C6X1-F1
#
_cell.length_a   1.000
_cell.length_b   1.000
_cell.length_c   1.000
_cell.angle_alpha   90.00
_cell.angle_beta   90.00
_cell.angle_gamma   90.00
#
_symmetry.space_group_name_H-M   'P 1'
#
loop_
_entity.id
_entity.type
_entity.pdbx_description
1 polymer ?
#
loop_
_entity_poly.entity_id
_entity_poly.type
_entity_poly.pdbx_seq_one_letter_code
_entity_poly.pdbx_strand_id
1 'polypeptide(L)'
;MSGIEAIGLALALWPVMSTLSDLYSSVKDGSAARWAMTIKVQERIFKECVLKLLQGDEDLSEKDRIGLVNGDKSFESLWKDREFSDRLESRLDQELCSLVKHEVTEISKLVSGLKKALGEMKSEPSTKRMHIPTLRDIKLVLKKDELKKNLNNLAFHNSALRKLLKTCSSTVYADAKRPATTPADRRSTLQLEQQKRVDAQFFNGFHNVLCKSFRCSCPSGHEANLSVTDTLVMFQATDDLNHTMSSLRHRGRSDTMESDLTVYGDADGREDEKTSEWNRSTWSPTRHGSLSARPCDHPALLIKYSESHGVQNFTPIPDLCQWIHTVQSSPPNSPDMKELQGALGDDVKRYTVRAPRKHANINIVSMEEWLTTCGTESKRRRVRAELAMNLAATILQFHPTAWIEKTWTWQNFSVARDESSHSLMITQRFWSLDLPRAGLKSVPPAPSKFWSTFQDLDPMLVRLGFALIELALGKRLSDIRAGQDKNNNDDDSDDEDDRSWGPKRQRDVDLADYYTAIDILNSNEIEDEIGVAYQRVVEACLRCRVISDVGMKLLKSNTAKFESELEQFVVEPLRRHHSSIWGTAQIPSY
;
A
#
# COMPACT_ATOMS: atom_id res chain seq x y z
N MET A 1 -11.99 -11.48 -45.60
CA MET A 1 -12.02 -11.34 -44.14
C MET A 1 -12.48 -9.93 -43.82
N SER A 2 -13.44 -9.77 -42.92
CA SER A 2 -13.66 -8.46 -42.31
C SER A 2 -12.40 -8.06 -41.54
N GLY A 3 -12.08 -6.77 -41.42
CA GLY A 3 -10.92 -6.37 -40.62
C GLY A 3 -11.09 -6.65 -39.12
N ILE A 4 -12.31 -7.00 -38.68
CA ILE A 4 -12.62 -7.46 -37.31
C ILE A 4 -12.30 -8.95 -37.15
N GLU A 5 -12.58 -9.78 -38.15
CA GLU A 5 -12.08 -11.16 -38.20
C GLU A 5 -10.55 -11.21 -38.13
N ALA A 6 -9.86 -10.19 -38.67
CA ALA A 6 -8.41 -10.06 -38.57
C ALA A 6 -7.93 -9.83 -37.13
N ILE A 7 -8.75 -9.23 -36.26
CA ILE A 7 -8.46 -9.08 -34.81
C ILE A 7 -8.48 -10.45 -34.16
N GLY A 8 -9.57 -11.21 -34.38
CA GLY A 8 -9.70 -12.57 -33.88
C GLY A 8 -8.57 -13.48 -34.36
N LEU A 9 -8.18 -13.36 -35.65
CA LEU A 9 -7.05 -14.11 -36.20
C LEU A 9 -5.71 -13.73 -35.54
N ALA A 10 -5.45 -12.43 -35.37
CA ALA A 10 -4.22 -11.96 -34.74
C ALA A 10 -4.11 -12.44 -33.28
N LEU A 11 -5.22 -12.42 -32.53
CA LEU A 11 -5.29 -12.94 -31.16
C LEU A 11 -5.11 -14.46 -31.11
N ALA A 12 -5.77 -15.22 -31.99
CA ALA A 12 -5.65 -16.67 -32.04
C ALA A 12 -4.23 -17.14 -32.43
N LEU A 13 -3.49 -16.32 -33.17
CA LEU A 13 -2.11 -16.60 -33.54
C LEU A 13 -1.10 -16.21 -32.45
N TRP A 14 -1.52 -15.43 -31.46
CA TRP A 14 -0.63 -14.88 -30.45
C TRP A 14 -0.06 -15.91 -29.45
N PRO A 15 -0.80 -16.92 -28.98
CA PRO A 15 -0.24 -17.98 -28.15
C PRO A 15 0.98 -18.68 -28.78
N VAL A 16 1.04 -18.74 -30.12
CA VAL A 16 2.20 -19.28 -30.85
C VAL A 16 3.44 -18.38 -30.69
N MET A 17 3.25 -17.07 -30.60
CA MET A 17 4.31 -16.11 -30.30
C MET A 17 4.78 -16.19 -28.84
N SER A 18 3.90 -16.55 -27.91
CA SER A 18 4.27 -16.80 -26.50
C SER A 18 5.13 -18.07 -26.39
N THR A 19 4.73 -19.17 -27.04
CA THR A 19 5.56 -20.40 -27.11
C THR A 19 6.92 -20.14 -27.78
N LEU A 20 6.95 -19.23 -28.76
CA LEU A 20 8.18 -18.78 -29.41
C LEU A 20 9.11 -18.03 -28.46
N SER A 21 8.56 -17.11 -27.66
CA SER A 21 9.30 -16.41 -26.61
C SER A 21 9.98 -17.41 -25.68
N ASP A 22 9.26 -18.47 -25.29
CA ASP A 22 9.78 -19.47 -24.37
C ASP A 22 10.91 -20.30 -25.03
N LEU A 23 10.72 -20.73 -26.28
CA LEU A 23 11.76 -21.39 -27.09
C LEU A 23 13.01 -20.52 -27.26
N TYR A 24 12.87 -19.23 -27.60
CA TYR A 24 14.02 -18.32 -27.72
C TYR A 24 14.70 -18.08 -26.37
N SER A 25 13.95 -17.95 -25.28
CA SER A 25 14.54 -17.76 -23.93
C SER A 25 15.41 -18.94 -23.47
N SER A 26 15.13 -20.15 -23.97
CA SER A 26 15.94 -21.35 -23.71
C SER A 26 17.27 -21.40 -24.45
N VAL A 27 17.45 -20.59 -25.50
CA VAL A 27 18.72 -20.48 -26.24
C VAL A 27 19.59 -19.44 -25.55
N LYS A 28 20.72 -19.90 -24.99
CA LYS A 28 21.57 -19.30 -23.93
C LYS A 28 22.17 -17.89 -24.14
N ASP A 29 21.79 -17.15 -25.18
CA ASP A 29 22.34 -15.82 -25.45
C ASP A 29 21.39 -14.72 -24.99
N GLY A 30 21.89 -13.74 -24.23
CA GLY A 30 21.10 -12.61 -23.68
C GLY A 30 20.34 -11.77 -24.72
N SER A 31 20.65 -11.92 -26.02
CA SER A 31 19.85 -11.32 -27.09
C SER A 31 18.48 -11.99 -27.27
N ALA A 32 18.37 -13.30 -27.08
CA ALA A 32 17.12 -14.07 -27.24
C ALA A 32 16.10 -13.72 -26.15
N ALA A 33 16.56 -13.54 -24.90
CA ALA A 33 15.74 -13.04 -23.80
C ALA A 33 15.16 -11.64 -24.10
N ARG A 34 15.94 -10.76 -24.74
CA ARG A 34 15.46 -9.42 -25.15
C ARG A 34 14.35 -9.51 -26.20
N TRP A 35 14.47 -10.43 -27.17
CA TRP A 35 13.44 -10.65 -28.19
C TRP A 35 12.15 -11.22 -27.59
N ALA A 36 12.28 -12.23 -26.71
CA ALA A 36 11.16 -12.81 -25.97
C ALA A 36 10.39 -11.74 -25.19
N MET A 37 11.10 -10.87 -24.46
CA MET A 37 10.48 -9.76 -23.74
C MET A 37 9.80 -8.77 -24.68
N THR A 38 10.43 -8.46 -25.83
CA THR A 38 9.83 -7.56 -26.83
C THR A 38 8.52 -8.12 -27.37
N ILE A 39 8.46 -9.42 -27.66
CA ILE A 39 7.24 -10.11 -28.11
C ILE A 39 6.14 -10.02 -27.04
N LYS A 40 6.45 -10.31 -25.77
CA LYS A 40 5.50 -10.20 -24.64
C LYS A 40 4.98 -8.77 -24.44
N VAL A 41 5.84 -7.76 -24.65
CA VAL A 41 5.42 -6.35 -24.60
C VAL A 41 4.46 -6.04 -25.74
N GLN A 42 4.77 -6.47 -26.97
CA GLN A 42 3.90 -6.27 -28.12
C GLN A 42 2.55 -6.99 -27.98
N GLU A 43 2.55 -8.17 -27.35
CA GLU A 43 1.33 -8.90 -26.99
C GLU A 43 0.41 -8.08 -26.12
N ARG A 44 0.97 -7.58 -25.02
CA ARG A 44 0.23 -6.85 -24.01
C ARG A 44 -0.35 -5.57 -24.60
N ILE A 45 0.41 -4.87 -25.44
CA ILE A 45 -0.05 -3.66 -26.14
C ILE A 45 -1.22 -4.00 -27.08
N PHE A 46 -1.10 -5.07 -27.88
CA PHE A 46 -2.17 -5.47 -28.79
C PHE A 46 -3.44 -5.88 -28.04
N LYS A 47 -3.32 -6.71 -27.00
CA LYS A 47 -4.45 -7.11 -26.13
C LYS A 47 -5.14 -5.91 -25.47
N GLU A 48 -4.37 -4.93 -24.99
CA GLU A 48 -4.92 -3.69 -24.43
C GLU A 48 -5.67 -2.87 -25.50
N CYS A 49 -5.15 -2.82 -26.73
CA CYS A 49 -5.82 -2.17 -27.85
C CYS A 49 -7.16 -2.85 -28.18
N VAL A 50 -7.20 -4.19 -28.21
CA VAL A 50 -8.45 -4.92 -28.42
C VAL A 50 -9.43 -4.69 -27.27
N LEU A 51 -8.98 -4.76 -26.01
CA LEU A 51 -9.85 -4.45 -24.86
C LEU A 51 -10.50 -3.08 -24.99
N LYS A 52 -9.73 -2.05 -25.36
CA LYS A 52 -10.26 -0.69 -25.57
C LYS A 52 -11.30 -0.62 -26.68
N LEU A 53 -11.09 -1.37 -27.77
CA LEU A 53 -12.07 -1.47 -28.85
C LEU A 53 -13.39 -2.08 -28.35
N LEU A 54 -13.31 -3.10 -27.49
CA LEU A 54 -14.45 -3.81 -26.92
C LEU A 54 -15.16 -3.07 -25.77
N GLN A 55 -14.49 -2.15 -25.07
CA GLN A 55 -14.97 -1.50 -23.83
C GLN A 55 -16.31 -0.73 -23.94
N GLY A 56 -16.81 -0.46 -25.14
CA GLY A 56 -18.10 0.23 -25.35
C GLY A 56 -19.21 -0.65 -25.91
N ASP A 57 -19.03 -1.98 -26.00
CA ASP A 57 -20.10 -2.90 -26.38
C ASP A 57 -20.86 -3.36 -25.13
N GLU A 58 -22.09 -2.88 -24.94
CA GLU A 58 -22.92 -3.18 -23.77
C GLU A 58 -23.44 -4.63 -23.78
N ASP A 59 -23.51 -5.26 -24.95
CA ASP A 59 -23.99 -6.63 -25.11
C ASP A 59 -22.90 -7.66 -24.77
N LEU A 60 -21.63 -7.23 -24.70
CA LEU A 60 -20.53 -8.08 -24.26
C LEU A 60 -20.38 -8.04 -22.74
N SER A 61 -20.57 -9.20 -22.10
CA SER A 61 -20.21 -9.34 -20.70
C SER A 61 -18.70 -9.18 -20.50
N GLU A 62 -18.26 -8.79 -19.29
CA GLU A 62 -16.84 -8.67 -18.98
C GLU A 62 -16.09 -10.00 -19.19
N LYS A 63 -16.78 -11.12 -18.95
CA LYS A 63 -16.25 -12.46 -19.21
C LYS A 63 -16.00 -12.68 -20.70
N ASP A 64 -16.90 -12.23 -21.57
CA ASP A 64 -16.76 -12.38 -23.01
C ASP A 64 -15.62 -11.50 -23.55
N ARG A 65 -15.47 -10.29 -23.01
CA ARG A 65 -14.36 -9.39 -23.37
C ARG A 65 -13.01 -10.00 -23.02
N ILE A 66 -12.87 -10.56 -21.83
CA ILE A 66 -11.65 -11.24 -21.39
C ILE A 66 -11.39 -12.50 -22.23
N GLY A 67 -12.43 -13.29 -22.50
CA GLY A 67 -12.34 -14.49 -23.35
C GLY A 67 -11.87 -14.18 -24.78
N LEU A 68 -12.45 -13.15 -25.40
CA LEU A 68 -12.07 -12.66 -26.73
C LEU A 68 -10.60 -12.25 -26.77
N VAL A 69 -10.13 -11.50 -25.77
CA VAL A 69 -8.76 -10.94 -25.71
C VAL A 69 -7.71 -12.01 -25.43
N ASN A 70 -8.08 -13.06 -24.70
CA ASN A 70 -7.20 -14.20 -24.46
C ASN A 70 -7.09 -15.14 -25.68
N GLY A 71 -7.85 -14.90 -26.74
CA GLY A 71 -7.86 -15.74 -27.94
C GLY A 71 -8.42 -17.13 -27.67
N ASP A 72 -9.36 -17.24 -26.72
CA ASP A 72 -9.96 -18.51 -26.36
C ASP A 72 -10.83 -19.02 -27.53
N LYS A 73 -10.64 -20.29 -27.92
CA LYS A 73 -11.20 -20.85 -29.16
C LYS A 73 -12.73 -20.85 -29.15
N SER A 74 -13.31 -20.87 -27.95
CA SER A 74 -14.75 -20.74 -27.69
C SER A 74 -15.34 -19.42 -28.23
N PHE A 75 -14.51 -18.39 -28.47
CA PHE A 75 -14.93 -17.08 -28.96
C PHE A 75 -14.57 -16.81 -30.43
N GLU A 76 -14.03 -17.80 -31.16
CA GLU A 76 -13.70 -17.64 -32.59
C GLU A 76 -14.96 -17.38 -33.45
N SER A 77 -16.12 -17.91 -33.03
CA SER A 77 -17.41 -17.69 -33.68
C SER A 77 -17.88 -16.24 -33.55
N LEU A 78 -17.63 -15.58 -32.41
CA LEU A 78 -18.00 -14.18 -32.17
C LEU A 78 -17.27 -13.23 -33.13
N TRP A 79 -15.98 -13.47 -33.42
CA TRP A 79 -15.25 -12.68 -34.41
C TRP A 79 -15.75 -12.85 -35.85
N LYS A 80 -16.46 -13.95 -36.13
CA LYS A 80 -17.12 -14.24 -37.42
C LYS A 80 -18.59 -13.82 -37.43
N ASP A 81 -19.13 -13.40 -36.29
CA ASP A 81 -20.50 -12.92 -36.20
C ASP A 81 -20.60 -11.56 -36.91
N ARG A 82 -21.53 -11.51 -37.86
CA ARG A 82 -21.80 -10.33 -38.67
C ARG A 82 -22.44 -9.23 -37.84
N GLU A 83 -23.35 -9.58 -36.92
CA GLU A 83 -24.00 -8.58 -36.07
C GLU A 83 -23.00 -7.93 -35.13
N PHE A 84 -22.14 -8.73 -34.51
CA PHE A 84 -21.04 -8.22 -33.70
C PHE A 84 -20.10 -7.31 -34.50
N SER A 85 -19.73 -7.72 -35.72
CA SER A 85 -18.90 -6.90 -36.60
C SER A 85 -19.59 -5.58 -36.93
N ASP A 86 -20.86 -5.61 -37.36
CA ASP A 86 -21.63 -4.43 -37.73
C ASP A 86 -21.80 -3.48 -36.53
N ARG A 87 -22.02 -4.00 -35.31
CA ARG A 87 -22.06 -3.20 -34.07
C ARG A 87 -20.73 -2.51 -33.81
N LEU A 88 -19.63 -3.24 -33.88
CA LEU A 88 -18.29 -2.69 -33.63
C LEU A 88 -17.88 -1.67 -34.71
N GLU A 89 -18.24 -1.90 -35.97
CA GLU A 89 -18.01 -0.98 -37.08
C GLU A 89 -18.87 0.28 -36.94
N SER A 90 -20.14 0.15 -36.56
CA SER A 90 -21.04 1.31 -36.37
C SER A 90 -20.58 2.25 -35.25
N ARG A 91 -19.80 1.74 -34.29
CA ARG A 91 -19.21 2.51 -33.18
C ARG A 91 -17.96 3.28 -33.58
N LEU A 92 -17.32 2.89 -34.68
CA LEU A 92 -16.15 3.56 -35.22
C LEU A 92 -16.60 4.46 -36.38
N ASP A 93 -16.02 5.65 -36.47
CA ASP A 93 -16.18 6.45 -37.69
C ASP A 93 -15.71 5.61 -38.91
N GLN A 94 -16.35 5.75 -40.07
CA GLN A 94 -16.06 4.90 -41.23
C GLN A 94 -14.59 4.99 -41.68
N GLU A 95 -14.00 6.19 -41.63
CA GLU A 95 -12.60 6.41 -41.97
C GLU A 95 -11.69 5.75 -40.93
N LEU A 96 -11.99 5.95 -39.65
CA LEU A 96 -11.26 5.37 -38.53
C LEU A 96 -11.35 3.84 -38.50
N CYS A 97 -12.52 3.29 -38.80
CA CYS A 97 -12.74 1.86 -38.95
C CYS A 97 -11.84 1.29 -40.04
N SER A 98 -11.75 1.97 -41.20
CA SER A 98 -10.87 1.54 -42.28
C SER A 98 -9.39 1.54 -41.86
N LEU A 99 -8.95 2.54 -41.09
CA LEU A 99 -7.58 2.63 -40.55
C LEU A 99 -7.30 1.54 -39.51
N VAL A 100 -8.21 1.30 -38.58
CA VAL A 100 -8.08 0.23 -37.58
C VAL A 100 -8.02 -1.14 -38.27
N LYS A 101 -8.91 -1.38 -39.24
CA LYS A 101 -8.90 -2.62 -40.05
C LYS A 101 -7.58 -2.80 -40.78
N HIS A 102 -7.01 -1.73 -41.34
CA HIS A 102 -5.70 -1.76 -41.99
C HIS A 102 -4.60 -2.19 -41.00
N GLU A 103 -4.45 -1.50 -39.87
CA GLU A 103 -3.40 -1.79 -38.89
C GLU A 103 -3.49 -3.21 -38.32
N VAL A 104 -4.71 -3.66 -37.98
CA VAL A 104 -4.95 -5.02 -37.50
C VAL A 104 -4.58 -6.06 -38.57
N THR A 105 -4.93 -5.79 -39.84
CA THR A 105 -4.61 -6.71 -40.94
C THR A 105 -3.10 -6.83 -41.12
N GLU A 106 -2.36 -5.73 -41.02
CA GLU A 106 -0.89 -5.75 -41.09
C GLU A 106 -0.27 -6.48 -39.89
N ILE A 107 -0.78 -6.26 -38.67
CA ILE A 107 -0.37 -7.04 -37.48
C ILE A 107 -0.60 -8.53 -37.71
N SER A 108 -1.79 -8.90 -38.19
CA SER A 108 -2.16 -10.29 -38.46
C SER A 108 -1.26 -10.96 -39.51
N LYS A 109 -0.93 -10.24 -40.59
CA LYS A 109 0.04 -10.68 -41.61
C LYS A 109 1.43 -10.88 -41.03
N LEU A 110 1.91 -9.94 -40.20
CA LEU A 110 3.23 -10.03 -39.56
C LEU A 110 3.31 -11.19 -38.58
N VAL A 111 2.29 -11.38 -37.73
CA VAL A 111 2.21 -12.52 -36.80
C VAL A 111 2.15 -13.84 -37.58
N SER A 112 1.37 -13.90 -38.66
CA SER A 112 1.31 -15.08 -39.55
C SER A 112 2.65 -15.35 -40.26
N GLY A 113 3.34 -14.31 -40.71
CA GLY A 113 4.66 -14.39 -41.33
C GLY A 113 5.72 -14.90 -40.37
N LEU A 114 5.72 -14.36 -39.14
CA LEU A 114 6.53 -14.86 -38.03
C LEU A 114 6.22 -16.34 -37.79
N LYS A 115 4.95 -16.72 -37.63
CA LYS A 115 4.54 -18.12 -37.46
C LYS A 115 5.00 -19.02 -38.61
N LYS A 116 4.92 -18.60 -39.88
CA LYS A 116 5.39 -19.39 -41.03
C LYS A 116 6.91 -19.54 -41.05
N ALA A 117 7.64 -18.45 -40.79
CA ALA A 117 9.10 -18.48 -40.70
C ALA A 117 9.61 -19.46 -39.64
N LEU A 118 8.76 -19.77 -38.66
CA LEU A 118 8.99 -20.68 -37.54
C LEU A 118 8.41 -22.09 -37.77
N GLY A 119 7.25 -22.20 -38.41
CA GLY A 119 6.47 -23.43 -38.59
C GLY A 119 7.06 -24.44 -39.59
N GLU A 120 8.09 -24.06 -40.33
CA GLU A 120 8.93 -25.04 -41.07
C GLU A 120 9.81 -25.90 -40.13
N MET A 121 9.87 -25.59 -38.83
CA MET A 121 10.57 -26.40 -37.81
C MET A 121 9.75 -27.62 -37.34
N LYS A 122 9.08 -28.35 -38.24
CA LYS A 122 8.43 -29.58 -37.82
C LYS A 122 9.45 -30.58 -37.27
N SER A 123 9.13 -31.01 -36.06
CA SER A 123 9.78 -31.98 -35.19
C SER A 123 10.04 -33.30 -35.92
N GLU A 124 11.30 -33.54 -36.25
CA GLU A 124 11.82 -34.91 -36.33
C GLU A 124 12.28 -35.28 -34.91
N PRO A 125 11.72 -36.31 -34.26
CA PRO A 125 12.10 -36.69 -32.91
C PRO A 125 13.50 -37.31 -32.94
N SER A 126 14.53 -36.47 -32.82
CA SER A 126 15.92 -36.93 -32.74
C SER A 126 16.17 -37.55 -31.37
N THR A 127 16.27 -38.87 -31.37
CA THR A 127 16.81 -39.68 -30.29
C THR A 127 18.24 -39.24 -29.94
N LYS A 128 18.41 -38.89 -28.67
CA LYS A 128 19.66 -38.72 -27.89
C LYS A 128 20.97 -38.93 -28.67
N ARG A 129 21.69 -37.85 -29.01
CA ARG A 129 23.17 -37.82 -29.11
C ARG A 129 23.74 -36.40 -29.04
N MET A 130 24.94 -36.31 -28.49
CA MET A 130 25.67 -35.12 -28.03
C MET A 130 25.81 -33.99 -29.07
N HIS A 131 25.78 -32.77 -28.56
CA HIS A 131 25.84 -31.48 -29.25
C HIS A 131 27.06 -31.30 -30.16
N ILE A 132 26.78 -31.24 -31.46
CA ILE A 132 27.48 -30.37 -32.42
C ILE A 132 26.45 -29.30 -32.79
N PRO A 133 26.78 -27.99 -32.82
CA PRO A 133 25.86 -26.96 -33.29
C PRO A 133 25.47 -27.31 -34.73
N THR A 134 24.21 -27.69 -34.91
CA THR A 134 23.75 -28.21 -36.20
C THR A 134 23.51 -27.05 -37.14
N LEU A 135 23.54 -27.30 -38.46
CA LEU A 135 23.20 -26.30 -39.50
C LEU A 135 21.87 -25.55 -39.26
N ARG A 136 20.99 -26.08 -38.39
CA ARG A 136 19.78 -25.41 -37.90
C ARG A 136 20.07 -24.15 -37.08
N ASP A 137 21.11 -24.15 -36.25
CA ASP A 137 21.53 -23.00 -35.44
C ASP A 137 22.08 -21.87 -36.34
N ILE A 138 22.78 -22.24 -37.41
CA ILE A 138 23.29 -21.29 -38.42
C ILE A 138 22.13 -20.70 -39.24
N LYS A 139 21.10 -21.50 -39.58
CA LYS A 139 19.90 -21.02 -40.30
C LYS A 139 19.05 -20.07 -39.45
N LEU A 140 19.04 -20.24 -38.13
CA LEU A 140 18.41 -19.31 -37.18
C LEU A 140 19.15 -17.96 -37.10
N VAL A 141 20.49 -17.98 -37.12
CA VAL A 141 21.31 -16.76 -37.15
C VAL A 141 21.07 -15.98 -38.45
N LEU A 142 20.91 -16.65 -39.60
CA LEU A 142 20.66 -16.00 -40.89
C LEU A 142 19.27 -15.33 -41.01
N LYS A 143 18.27 -15.78 -40.23
CA LYS A 143 16.93 -15.15 -40.19
C LYS A 143 16.78 -14.06 -39.13
N LYS A 144 17.85 -13.75 -38.38
CA LYS A 144 17.81 -12.77 -37.29
C LYS A 144 17.39 -11.38 -37.76
N ASP A 145 17.89 -10.94 -38.91
CA ASP A 145 17.57 -9.61 -39.45
C ASP A 145 16.14 -9.51 -39.96
N GLU A 146 15.61 -10.60 -40.54
CA GLU A 146 14.21 -10.67 -40.97
C GLU A 146 13.26 -10.69 -39.75
N LEU A 147 13.58 -11.47 -38.72
CA LEU A 147 12.82 -11.49 -37.47
C LEU A 147 12.83 -10.12 -36.79
N LYS A 148 14.01 -9.48 -36.72
CA LYS A 148 14.18 -8.12 -36.21
C LYS A 148 13.34 -7.11 -36.97
N LYS A 149 13.36 -7.17 -38.30
CA LYS A 149 12.55 -6.30 -39.17
C LYS A 149 11.06 -6.51 -38.93
N ASN A 150 10.61 -7.76 -38.85
CA ASN A 150 9.21 -8.10 -38.61
C ASN A 150 8.74 -7.64 -37.22
N LEU A 151 9.58 -7.76 -36.19
CA LEU A 151 9.26 -7.27 -34.84
C LEU A 151 9.24 -5.74 -34.75
N ASN A 152 10.15 -5.06 -35.45
CA ASN A 152 10.10 -3.60 -35.55
C ASN A 152 8.83 -3.11 -36.27
N ASN A 153 8.44 -3.79 -37.35
CA ASN A 153 7.19 -3.49 -38.05
C ASN A 153 5.97 -3.77 -37.15
N LEU A 154 5.99 -4.87 -36.40
CA LEU A 154 4.93 -5.19 -35.44
C LEU A 154 4.80 -4.10 -34.36
N ALA A 155 5.92 -3.63 -33.82
CA ALA A 155 5.94 -2.52 -32.87
C ALA A 155 5.43 -1.20 -33.49
N PHE A 156 5.76 -0.95 -34.75
CA PHE A 156 5.26 0.21 -35.50
C PHE A 156 3.73 0.16 -35.64
N HIS A 157 3.16 -0.95 -36.11
CA HIS A 157 1.71 -1.08 -36.29
C HIS A 157 0.94 -1.11 -34.96
N ASN A 158 1.48 -1.75 -33.92
CA ASN A 158 0.89 -1.67 -32.57
C ASN A 158 0.89 -0.24 -32.02
N SER A 159 1.95 0.54 -32.26
CA SER A 159 2.02 1.95 -31.87
C SER A 159 1.03 2.80 -32.67
N ALA A 160 0.90 2.56 -33.98
CA ALA A 160 -0.08 3.23 -34.84
C ALA A 160 -1.52 2.91 -34.39
N LEU A 161 -1.84 1.64 -34.17
CA LEU A 161 -3.14 1.20 -33.65
C LEU A 161 -3.44 1.84 -32.28
N ARG A 162 -2.48 1.85 -31.35
CA ARG A 162 -2.64 2.51 -30.05
C ARG A 162 -2.90 4.00 -30.19
N LYS A 163 -2.22 4.70 -31.10
CA LYS A 163 -2.45 6.12 -31.38
C LYS A 163 -3.83 6.35 -31.97
N LEU A 164 -4.26 5.56 -32.96
CA LEU A 164 -5.60 5.64 -33.54
C LEU A 164 -6.67 5.48 -32.45
N LEU A 165 -6.57 4.44 -31.63
CA LEU A 165 -7.53 4.18 -30.54
C LEU A 165 -7.51 5.23 -29.42
N LYS A 166 -6.36 5.86 -29.17
CA LYS A 166 -6.27 6.99 -28.25
C LYS A 166 -7.01 8.22 -28.80
N THR A 167 -6.90 8.46 -30.10
CA THR A 167 -7.68 9.50 -30.79
C THR A 167 -9.17 9.16 -30.72
N CYS A 168 -9.58 7.89 -30.90
CA CYS A 168 -10.98 7.45 -30.72
C CYS A 168 -11.51 7.70 -29.30
N SER A 169 -10.67 7.48 -28.29
CA SER A 169 -11.06 7.68 -26.89
C SER A 169 -11.34 9.16 -26.57
N SER A 170 -10.92 10.07 -27.46
CA SER A 170 -11.16 11.51 -27.41
C SER A 170 -12.26 11.98 -28.37
N THR A 171 -12.86 11.09 -29.18
CA THR A 171 -13.99 11.46 -30.04
C THR A 171 -15.31 11.29 -29.30
N VAL A 172 -16.30 12.03 -29.80
CA VAL A 172 -17.66 12.34 -29.31
C VAL A 172 -18.37 11.28 -28.46
N TYR A 173 -18.06 9.99 -28.55
CA TYR A 173 -18.70 8.94 -27.73
C TYR A 173 -18.28 8.93 -26.26
N ALA A 174 -17.01 9.25 -25.95
CA ALA A 174 -16.56 9.39 -24.56
C ALA A 174 -17.11 10.67 -23.91
N ASP A 175 -17.35 11.71 -24.72
CA ASP A 175 -17.89 13.00 -24.28
C ASP A 175 -19.43 13.07 -24.31
N ALA A 176 -20.12 12.25 -25.13
CA ALA A 176 -21.58 12.17 -25.17
C ALA A 176 -22.17 11.32 -24.02
N LYS A 177 -21.36 10.43 -23.42
CA LYS A 177 -21.73 9.64 -22.24
C LYS A 177 -20.95 9.99 -20.97
N ARG A 178 -19.92 10.86 -21.03
CA ARG A 178 -19.63 11.69 -19.86
C ARG A 178 -20.89 12.54 -19.68
N PRO A 179 -21.56 12.54 -18.51
CA PRO A 179 -22.52 13.61 -18.23
C PRO A 179 -21.76 14.89 -18.54
N ALA A 180 -22.30 15.72 -19.46
CA ALA A 180 -21.70 16.99 -19.80
C ALA A 180 -21.26 17.61 -18.48
N THR A 181 -19.96 17.81 -18.29
CA THR A 181 -19.44 18.36 -17.03
C THR A 181 -20.05 19.74 -16.94
N THR A 182 -21.19 19.80 -16.27
CA THR A 182 -21.96 21.01 -16.14
C THR A 182 -21.05 22.01 -15.43
N PRO A 183 -21.26 23.31 -15.58
CA PRO A 183 -20.60 24.31 -14.75
C PRO A 183 -20.69 24.02 -13.23
N ALA A 184 -21.63 23.14 -12.81
CA ALA A 184 -21.73 22.61 -11.46
C ALA A 184 -20.57 21.67 -11.05
N ASP A 185 -20.02 20.83 -11.95
CA ASP A 185 -18.90 19.94 -11.61
C ASP A 185 -17.59 20.72 -11.36
N ARG A 186 -17.33 21.78 -12.15
CA ARG A 186 -16.18 22.66 -11.90
C ARG A 186 -16.34 23.45 -10.59
N ARG A 187 -17.56 23.83 -10.23
CA ARG A 187 -17.85 24.44 -8.91
C ARG A 187 -17.68 23.42 -7.78
N SER A 188 -18.07 22.17 -7.98
CA SER A 188 -17.88 21.07 -7.03
C SER A 188 -16.39 20.80 -6.76
N THR A 189 -15.55 20.75 -7.81
CA THR A 189 -14.10 20.55 -7.63
C THR A 189 -13.45 21.71 -6.86
N LEU A 190 -13.81 22.97 -7.17
CA LEU A 190 -13.31 24.14 -6.45
C LEU A 190 -13.80 24.20 -5.01
N GLN A 191 -15.06 23.84 -4.75
CA GLN A 191 -15.60 23.75 -3.39
C GLN A 191 -14.91 22.66 -2.58
N LEU A 192 -14.63 21.50 -3.20
CA LEU A 192 -13.91 20.41 -2.56
C LEU A 192 -12.46 20.80 -2.24
N GLU A 193 -11.74 21.44 -3.17
CA GLU A 193 -10.39 21.97 -2.90
C GLU A 193 -10.41 23.05 -1.79
N GLN A 194 -11.43 23.89 -1.77
CA GLN A 194 -11.60 24.90 -0.72
C GLN A 194 -11.89 24.25 0.63
N GLN A 195 -12.76 23.24 0.69
CA GLN A 195 -13.08 22.48 1.90
C GLN A 195 -11.82 21.81 2.46
N LYS A 196 -11.03 21.14 1.61
CA LYS A 196 -9.77 20.50 2.02
C LYS A 196 -8.74 21.48 2.58
N ARG A 197 -8.65 22.69 2.03
CA ARG A 197 -7.78 23.75 2.59
C ARG A 197 -8.26 24.21 3.96
N VAL A 198 -9.57 24.36 4.14
CA VAL A 198 -10.18 24.69 5.43
C VAL A 198 -9.88 23.59 6.44
N ASP A 199 -10.04 22.32 6.04
CA ASP A 199 -9.75 21.16 6.90
C ASP A 199 -8.28 21.11 7.32
N ALA A 200 -7.35 21.31 6.38
CA ALA A 200 -5.91 21.32 6.70
C ALA A 200 -5.53 22.47 7.66
N GLN A 201 -6.15 23.65 7.52
CA GLN A 201 -5.95 24.77 8.46
C GLN A 201 -6.53 24.47 9.84
N PHE A 202 -7.71 23.83 9.89
CA PHE A 202 -8.34 23.35 11.12
C PHE A 202 -7.42 22.36 11.83
N PHE A 203 -6.98 21.29 11.16
CA PHE A 203 -6.14 20.25 11.76
C PHE A 203 -4.78 20.77 12.24
N ASN A 204 -4.14 21.66 11.48
CA ASN A 204 -2.88 22.30 11.90
C ASN A 204 -3.09 23.26 13.07
N GLY A 205 -4.17 24.05 13.05
CA GLY A 205 -4.53 24.92 14.17
C GLY A 205 -4.79 24.11 15.43
N PHE A 206 -5.52 23.00 15.30
CA PHE A 206 -5.86 22.11 16.38
C PHE A 206 -4.62 21.40 16.94
N HIS A 207 -3.75 20.87 16.09
CA HIS A 207 -2.45 20.30 16.48
C HIS A 207 -1.63 21.30 17.31
N ASN A 208 -1.51 22.55 16.84
CA ASN A 208 -0.77 23.59 17.54
C ASN A 208 -1.38 23.93 18.91
N VAL A 209 -2.70 23.89 19.03
CA VAL A 209 -3.39 24.07 20.31
C VAL A 209 -3.10 22.89 21.23
N LEU A 210 -3.19 21.64 20.76
CA LEU A 210 -2.85 20.46 21.55
C LEU A 210 -1.40 20.51 22.08
N CYS A 211 -0.43 20.85 21.24
CA CYS A 211 0.96 21.03 21.67
C CYS A 211 1.14 22.02 22.83
N LYS A 212 0.25 22.99 22.97
CA LYS A 212 0.30 24.02 24.02
C LYS A 212 -0.60 23.73 25.23
N SER A 213 -1.49 22.76 25.07
CA SER A 213 -2.56 22.47 26.04
C SER A 213 -2.13 21.51 27.14
N PHE A 214 -1.01 20.81 26.97
CA PHE A 214 -0.43 19.94 27.99
C PHE A 214 0.59 20.71 28.84
N ARG A 215 0.20 20.99 30.10
CA ARG A 215 1.00 21.73 31.11
C ARG A 215 1.06 20.95 32.41
N CYS A 216 1.38 19.66 32.30
CA CYS A 216 1.40 18.72 33.40
C CYS A 216 2.85 18.34 33.77
N SER A 217 3.04 17.57 34.84
CA SER A 217 4.36 17.03 35.20
C SER A 217 4.54 15.56 34.79
N CYS A 218 3.72 15.05 33.86
CA CYS A 218 3.77 13.65 33.44
C CYS A 218 5.11 13.34 32.74
N PRO A 219 5.88 12.33 33.20
CA PRO A 219 7.18 12.00 32.63
C PRO A 219 7.07 11.40 31.22
N SER A 220 5.92 10.81 30.89
CA SER A 220 5.58 10.21 29.61
C SER A 220 4.75 11.16 28.74
N GLY A 221 4.91 11.03 27.42
CA GLY A 221 4.08 11.77 26.45
C GLY A 221 2.65 11.23 26.43
N HIS A 222 1.69 12.12 26.27
CA HIS A 222 0.27 11.82 26.12
C HIS A 222 -0.03 11.38 24.70
N GLU A 223 -0.59 10.19 24.54
CA GLU A 223 -1.05 9.70 23.24
C GLU A 223 -2.43 10.25 22.91
N ALA A 224 -2.55 10.81 21.71
CA ALA A 224 -3.80 11.24 21.11
C ALA A 224 -4.02 10.45 19.82
N ASN A 225 -5.18 9.80 19.73
CA ASN A 225 -5.61 9.07 18.55
C ASN A 225 -6.71 9.88 17.84
N LEU A 226 -6.44 10.39 16.65
CA LEU A 226 -7.35 11.17 15.83
C LEU A 226 -8.09 10.26 14.85
N SER A 227 -9.42 10.26 14.91
CA SER A 227 -10.25 9.60 13.88
C SER A 227 -10.33 10.43 12.61
N VAL A 228 -10.35 9.75 11.47
CA VAL A 228 -10.33 10.32 10.12
C VAL A 228 -11.74 10.76 9.69
N THR A 229 -12.76 10.05 10.16
CA THR A 229 -14.16 10.14 9.68
C THR A 229 -15.05 11.09 10.48
N ASP A 230 -14.69 11.41 11.72
CA ASP A 230 -15.45 12.27 12.62
C ASP A 230 -14.48 12.92 13.61
N THR A 231 -14.73 14.18 13.99
CA THR A 231 -13.90 14.97 14.93
C THR A 231 -13.84 14.37 16.34
N LEU A 232 -13.14 13.25 16.47
CA LEU A 232 -12.97 12.47 17.69
C LEU A 232 -11.47 12.30 17.94
N VAL A 233 -11.02 12.77 19.10
CA VAL A 233 -9.66 12.54 19.59
C VAL A 233 -9.76 11.74 20.87
N MET A 234 -9.09 10.61 20.92
CA MET A 234 -9.03 9.76 22.11
C MET A 234 -7.70 9.93 22.82
N PHE A 235 -7.74 10.20 24.12
CA PHE A 235 -6.55 10.28 24.96
C PHE A 235 -6.43 9.03 25.83
N GLN A 236 -5.23 8.46 25.89
CA GLN A 236 -4.85 7.47 26.90
C GLN A 236 -3.98 8.20 27.93
N ALA A 237 -4.48 8.33 29.16
CA ALA A 237 -3.71 8.88 30.26
C ALA A 237 -2.76 7.80 30.79
N THR A 238 -1.47 8.10 30.87
CA THR A 238 -0.47 7.23 31.52
C THR A 238 -0.41 7.60 33.00
N ASP A 239 -0.91 6.72 33.87
CA ASP A 239 -0.85 6.88 35.33
C ASP A 239 0.54 6.54 35.88
N ASP A 240 1.56 7.32 35.53
CA ASP A 240 2.88 7.23 36.19
C ASP A 240 2.98 8.07 37.46
N LEU A 241 1.99 8.95 37.72
CA LEU A 241 2.01 9.90 38.84
C LEU A 241 1.76 9.25 40.21
N ASN A 242 0.98 8.17 40.27
CA ASN A 242 0.64 7.53 41.55
C ASN A 242 1.72 6.57 42.06
N HIS A 243 2.59 6.06 41.17
CA HIS A 243 3.61 5.08 41.56
C HIS A 243 4.90 5.69 42.10
N THR A 244 5.28 6.89 41.64
CA THR A 244 6.54 7.54 42.05
C THR A 244 6.48 8.15 43.46
N MET A 245 5.30 8.56 43.94
CA MET A 245 5.16 9.14 45.29
C MET A 245 4.96 8.08 46.39
N SER A 246 4.59 6.85 46.04
CA SER A 246 4.37 5.76 47.01
C SER A 246 5.64 4.97 47.34
N SER A 247 6.67 4.96 46.47
CA SER A 247 7.90 4.16 46.70
C SER A 247 8.97 4.89 47.52
N LEU A 248 8.81 6.18 47.81
CA LEU A 248 9.79 6.98 48.56
C LEU A 248 9.61 6.94 50.09
N ARG A 249 8.61 6.21 50.61
CA ARG A 249 8.33 6.17 52.05
C ARG A 249 8.71 4.88 52.79
N HIS A 250 9.23 3.85 52.14
CA HIS A 250 9.63 2.60 52.83
C HIS A 250 11.06 2.18 52.46
N ARG A 251 12.06 2.89 52.99
CA ARG A 251 13.40 2.32 53.17
C ARG A 251 14.07 2.89 54.42
N GLY A 252 13.57 2.45 55.57
CA GLY A 252 14.23 2.60 56.85
C GLY A 252 14.80 1.26 57.30
N ARG A 253 16.14 1.23 57.46
CA ARG A 253 16.94 0.48 58.44
C ARG A 253 16.91 -1.07 58.50
N SER A 254 18.14 -1.62 58.37
CA SER A 254 18.76 -2.72 59.15
C SER A 254 18.21 -4.15 58.98
N ASP A 255 18.97 -5.26 58.99
CA ASP A 255 20.29 -5.62 59.55
C ASP A 255 20.85 -6.87 58.81
N THR A 256 22.13 -6.87 58.41
CA THR A 256 23.28 -7.69 58.88
C THR A 256 23.29 -9.22 58.66
N MET A 257 24.36 -9.65 57.98
CA MET A 257 25.24 -10.84 58.14
C MET A 257 24.70 -12.23 58.51
N GLU A 258 25.21 -13.21 57.74
CA GLU A 258 25.77 -14.55 58.07
C GLU A 258 25.33 -15.56 56.98
N SER A 259 26.17 -15.96 56.02
CA SER A 259 27.31 -16.89 56.05
C SER A 259 26.96 -18.35 56.34
N ASP A 260 27.42 -19.21 55.41
CA ASP A 260 27.96 -20.57 55.59
C ASP A 260 27.14 -21.81 55.18
N LEU A 261 27.80 -22.58 54.29
CA LEU A 261 28.05 -24.04 54.26
C LEU A 261 26.87 -25.03 54.44
N THR A 262 26.74 -26.21 53.82
CA THR A 262 27.43 -27.05 52.82
C THR A 262 26.55 -28.33 52.65
N VAL A 263 26.92 -29.20 51.68
CA VAL A 263 26.82 -30.68 51.71
C VAL A 263 25.76 -31.35 50.81
N TYR A 264 26.31 -32.05 49.79
CA TYR A 264 25.99 -33.32 49.14
C TYR A 264 24.58 -33.95 49.16
N GLY A 265 24.18 -34.45 47.98
CA GLY A 265 23.21 -35.54 47.83
C GLY A 265 23.06 -35.97 46.37
N ASP A 266 23.84 -36.96 45.95
CA ASP A 266 23.66 -37.81 44.76
C ASP A 266 22.30 -38.53 44.81
N ALA A 267 21.56 -38.58 43.71
CA ALA A 267 20.70 -39.71 43.35
C ALA A 267 20.25 -39.66 41.88
N ASP A 268 20.54 -40.76 41.21
CA ASP A 268 20.10 -41.24 39.90
C ASP A 268 18.62 -40.98 39.56
N GLY A 269 18.37 -40.70 38.28
CA GLY A 269 17.01 -40.65 37.72
C GLY A 269 16.98 -40.23 36.26
N ARG A 270 17.29 -41.16 35.36
CA ARG A 270 17.01 -41.04 33.92
C ARG A 270 15.49 -41.04 33.69
N GLU A 271 14.94 -39.96 33.15
CA GLU A 271 13.81 -40.01 32.21
C GLU A 271 14.04 -39.00 31.09
N ASP A 272 13.92 -39.50 29.86
CA ASP A 272 14.04 -38.76 28.60
C ASP A 272 12.86 -37.80 28.41
N GLU A 273 13.07 -36.51 28.65
CA GLU A 273 12.24 -35.43 28.11
C GLU A 273 13.11 -34.47 27.30
N LYS A 274 13.01 -34.56 25.97
CA LYS A 274 13.59 -33.58 25.04
C LYS A 274 12.75 -32.29 25.06
N THR A 275 12.96 -31.48 26.08
CA THR A 275 12.61 -30.05 26.10
C THR A 275 13.87 -29.22 25.85
N SER A 276 14.27 -29.11 24.58
CA SER A 276 15.26 -28.11 24.18
C SER A 276 14.56 -26.82 23.76
N GLU A 277 14.03 -26.09 24.75
CA GLU A 277 13.83 -24.64 24.65
C GLU A 277 15.22 -23.98 24.69
N TRP A 278 15.87 -23.93 23.54
CA TRP A 278 17.10 -23.18 23.40
C TRP A 278 16.74 -21.70 23.21
N ASN A 279 16.92 -20.95 24.29
CA ASN A 279 17.08 -19.51 24.33
C ASN A 279 17.89 -18.99 23.12
N ARG A 280 17.21 -18.51 22.07
CA ARG A 280 17.82 -17.64 21.07
C ARG A 280 17.56 -16.19 21.43
N SER A 281 18.53 -15.70 22.18
CA SER A 281 18.86 -14.31 22.42
C SER A 281 18.90 -13.53 21.10
N THR A 282 17.84 -12.79 20.78
CA THR A 282 17.91 -11.67 19.85
C THR A 282 17.73 -10.37 20.61
N TRP A 283 18.83 -9.91 21.22
CA TRP A 283 18.97 -8.53 21.67
C TRP A 283 20.18 -7.89 20.99
N SER A 284 19.97 -6.72 20.37
CA SER A 284 20.79 -5.48 20.43
C SER A 284 20.55 -4.62 19.19
N PRO A 285 20.67 -3.26 19.24
CA PRO A 285 20.13 -2.36 20.25
C PRO A 285 19.57 -1.06 19.62
N THR A 286 18.38 -0.63 20.03
CA THR A 286 18.15 0.78 20.35
C THR A 286 18.15 0.87 21.87
N ARG A 287 19.13 1.57 22.45
CA ARG A 287 19.10 1.90 23.88
C ARG A 287 17.94 2.87 24.13
N HIS A 288 16.76 2.33 24.39
CA HIS A 288 15.75 2.98 25.19
C HIS A 288 15.49 2.09 26.39
N GLY A 289 15.51 2.69 27.58
CA GLY A 289 15.23 1.99 28.82
C GLY A 289 13.90 1.25 28.71
N SER A 290 13.97 -0.07 28.87
CA SER A 290 12.82 -0.95 28.96
C SER A 290 12.03 -0.64 30.23
N LEU A 291 11.11 0.31 30.13
CA LEU A 291 9.80 0.14 30.70
C LEU A 291 8.97 -0.43 29.56
N SER A 292 8.87 -1.76 29.51
CA SER A 292 7.82 -2.41 28.73
C SER A 292 6.50 -1.77 29.16
N ALA A 293 5.94 -0.94 28.28
CA ALA A 293 4.64 -0.34 28.50
C ALA A 293 3.67 -1.52 28.57
N ARG A 294 3.34 -1.95 29.80
CA ARG A 294 2.15 -2.77 30.01
C ARG A 294 1.01 -2.01 29.32
N PRO A 295 0.14 -2.69 28.56
CA PRO A 295 -1.09 -2.08 28.10
C PRO A 295 -1.71 -1.36 29.30
N CYS A 296 -1.85 -0.04 29.23
CA CYS A 296 -2.61 0.65 30.25
C CYS A 296 -4.03 0.11 30.13
N ASP A 297 -4.51 -0.60 31.15
CA ASP A 297 -5.88 -1.13 31.23
C ASP A 297 -6.95 0.00 31.35
N HIS A 298 -6.55 1.25 31.07
CA HIS A 298 -7.37 2.42 31.26
C HIS A 298 -8.21 2.68 30.01
N PRO A 299 -9.53 2.85 30.16
CA PRO A 299 -10.39 3.14 29.03
C PRO A 299 -10.00 4.47 28.39
N ALA A 300 -9.80 4.46 27.07
CA ALA A 300 -9.50 5.67 26.32
C ALA A 300 -10.65 6.69 26.48
N LEU A 301 -10.30 7.95 26.74
CA LEU A 301 -11.30 9.01 26.82
C LEU A 301 -11.53 9.57 25.42
N LEU A 302 -12.69 9.27 24.85
CA LEU A 302 -13.17 9.89 23.62
C LEU A 302 -13.51 11.35 23.86
N ILE A 303 -13.06 12.24 22.99
CA ILE A 303 -13.36 13.67 23.09
C ILE A 303 -13.75 14.19 21.72
N LYS A 304 -14.87 14.90 21.65
CA LYS A 304 -15.32 15.57 20.43
C LYS A 304 -14.83 17.01 20.38
N TYR A 305 -14.35 17.43 19.21
CA TYR A 305 -13.88 18.78 18.96
C TYR A 305 -14.68 19.50 17.88
N SER A 306 -14.87 20.80 18.07
CA SER A 306 -15.39 21.69 17.02
C SER A 306 -14.77 23.08 17.16
N GLU A 307 -14.44 23.71 16.03
CA GLU A 307 -14.02 25.10 16.00
C GLU A 307 -15.20 25.99 16.42
N SER A 308 -15.00 26.81 17.44
CA SER A 308 -16.02 27.73 17.91
C SER A 308 -15.78 29.12 17.36
N HIS A 309 -16.62 29.54 16.41
CA HIS A 309 -16.68 30.94 15.99
C HIS A 309 -17.70 31.69 16.86
N GLY A 310 -17.23 32.59 17.72
CA GLY A 310 -18.08 33.57 18.42
C GLY A 310 -18.83 33.09 19.67
N VAL A 311 -18.61 31.86 20.16
CA VAL A 311 -19.24 31.40 21.41
C VAL A 311 -18.40 31.81 22.62
N GLN A 312 -18.88 32.79 23.40
CA GLN A 312 -18.14 33.37 24.53
C GLN A 312 -18.30 32.63 25.88
N ASN A 313 -19.10 31.55 25.93
CA ASN A 313 -19.57 30.98 27.21
C ASN A 313 -18.89 29.66 27.63
N PHE A 314 -17.78 29.27 27.00
CA PHE A 314 -17.06 28.05 27.40
C PHE A 314 -15.95 28.37 28.39
N THR A 315 -15.87 27.59 29.46
CA THR A 315 -14.77 27.66 30.43
C THR A 315 -13.47 27.25 29.73
N PRO A 316 -12.42 28.08 29.77
CA PRO A 316 -11.12 27.70 29.20
C PRO A 316 -10.55 26.51 29.97
N ILE A 317 -9.97 25.56 29.24
CA ILE A 317 -9.24 24.42 29.81
C ILE A 317 -7.75 24.82 29.88
N PRO A 318 -7.21 25.10 31.08
CA PRO A 318 -5.83 25.58 31.21
C PRO A 318 -4.79 24.47 31.00
N ASP A 319 -5.11 23.25 31.42
CA ASP A 319 -4.32 22.04 31.20
C ASP A 319 -5.24 20.88 30.81
N LEU A 320 -5.02 20.33 29.63
CA LEU A 320 -5.80 19.24 29.08
C LEU A 320 -5.60 17.95 29.87
N CYS A 321 -4.39 17.70 30.38
CA CYS A 321 -4.11 16.49 31.18
C CYS A 321 -4.93 16.50 32.48
N GLN A 322 -4.87 17.59 33.25
CA GLN A 322 -5.67 17.73 34.47
C GLN A 322 -7.18 17.64 34.18
N TRP A 323 -7.64 18.22 33.08
CA TRP A 323 -9.05 18.12 32.68
C TRP A 323 -9.46 16.67 32.37
N ILE A 324 -8.65 15.92 31.62
CA ILE A 324 -8.89 14.48 31.33
C ILE A 324 -8.99 13.68 32.63
N HIS A 325 -8.06 13.87 33.57
CA HIS A 325 -8.10 13.20 34.87
C HIS A 325 -9.36 13.54 35.68
N THR A 326 -9.78 14.81 35.63
CA THR A 326 -11.02 15.26 36.30
C THR A 326 -12.24 14.56 35.70
N VAL A 327 -12.31 14.48 34.37
CA VAL A 327 -13.40 13.77 33.67
C VAL A 327 -13.42 12.29 34.03
N GLN A 328 -12.26 11.62 34.04
CA GLN A 328 -12.15 10.19 34.37
C GLN A 328 -12.48 9.88 35.84
N SER A 329 -12.14 10.80 36.75
CA SER A 329 -12.39 10.63 38.18
C SER A 329 -13.83 11.00 38.59
N SER A 330 -14.58 11.68 37.72
CA SER A 330 -15.94 12.13 38.00
C SER A 330 -16.95 10.99 37.81
N PRO A 331 -17.92 10.82 38.72
CA PRO A 331 -18.90 9.74 38.61
C PRO A 331 -19.78 9.93 37.36
N PRO A 332 -20.09 8.86 36.61
CA PRO A 332 -20.80 8.92 35.32
C PRO A 332 -22.24 9.46 35.41
N ASN A 333 -22.78 9.62 36.62
CA ASN A 333 -24.14 10.09 36.89
C ASN A 333 -24.21 11.51 37.49
N SER A 334 -23.12 12.29 37.44
CA SER A 334 -23.14 13.70 37.83
C SER A 334 -24.13 14.49 36.94
N PRO A 335 -25.13 15.18 37.53
CA PRO A 335 -26.15 15.90 36.76
C PRO A 335 -25.66 17.21 36.12
N ASP A 336 -24.44 17.70 36.43
CA ASP A 336 -23.98 19.00 35.92
C ASP A 336 -23.24 18.89 34.57
N MET A 337 -24.04 18.87 33.50
CA MET A 337 -23.61 18.80 32.10
C MET A 337 -22.68 19.92 31.63
N LYS A 338 -22.52 20.99 32.42
CA LYS A 338 -21.63 22.11 32.09
C LYS A 338 -20.16 21.82 32.36
N GLU A 339 -19.84 20.88 33.26
CA GLU A 339 -18.46 20.58 33.66
C GLU A 339 -17.68 19.74 32.63
N LEU A 340 -18.38 19.06 31.71
CA LEU A 340 -17.78 18.21 30.67
C LEU A 340 -17.55 18.93 29.33
N GLN A 341 -17.74 20.26 29.31
CA GLN A 341 -17.50 21.09 28.14
C GLN A 341 -16.55 22.22 28.47
N GLY A 342 -15.48 22.34 27.69
CA GLY A 342 -14.54 23.45 27.83
C GLY A 342 -14.04 23.91 26.47
N ALA A 343 -13.14 24.88 26.52
CA ALA A 343 -12.51 25.44 25.34
C ALA A 343 -10.99 25.37 25.46
N LEU A 344 -10.33 24.85 24.43
CA LEU A 344 -8.87 24.92 24.26
C LEU A 344 -8.50 26.00 23.25
N GLY A 345 -7.33 26.58 23.44
CA GLY A 345 -6.78 27.61 22.56
C GLY A 345 -6.91 29.02 23.12
N ASP A 346 -6.52 30.00 22.30
CA ASP A 346 -6.56 31.42 22.65
C ASP A 346 -7.85 32.08 22.15
N ASP A 347 -7.95 33.40 22.30
CA ASP A 347 -9.10 34.17 21.83
C ASP A 347 -9.22 34.23 20.30
N VAL A 348 -8.14 33.88 19.58
CA VAL A 348 -8.11 33.91 18.11
C VAL A 348 -8.56 32.57 17.53
N LYS A 349 -8.11 31.44 18.11
CA LYS A 349 -8.47 30.09 17.69
C LYS A 349 -8.90 29.25 18.88
N ARG A 350 -10.21 29.04 19.00
CA ARG A 350 -10.82 28.31 20.11
C ARG A 350 -11.50 27.04 19.63
N TYR A 351 -11.15 25.93 20.26
CA TYR A 351 -11.70 24.61 20.00
C TYR A 351 -12.51 24.17 21.19
N THR A 352 -13.79 23.92 20.98
CA THR A 352 -14.67 23.33 21.99
C THR A 352 -14.31 21.87 22.18
N VAL A 353 -14.29 21.44 23.44
CA VAL A 353 -13.89 20.11 23.88
C VAL A 353 -15.07 19.52 24.64
N ARG A 354 -15.55 18.35 24.23
CA ARG A 354 -16.68 17.68 24.88
C ARG A 354 -16.35 16.23 25.18
N ALA A 355 -16.44 15.84 26.44
CA ALA A 355 -16.42 14.43 26.84
C ALA A 355 -17.82 13.80 26.61
N PRO A 356 -17.91 12.57 26.08
CA PRO A 356 -19.16 11.86 25.91
C PRO A 356 -19.70 11.38 27.26
N ARG A 357 -21.03 11.26 27.34
CA ARG A 357 -21.77 10.87 28.56
C ARG A 357 -21.62 9.39 28.92
N LYS A 358 -21.22 8.55 27.97
CA LYS A 358 -21.01 7.11 28.15
C LYS A 358 -19.68 6.74 27.52
N HIS A 359 -18.84 6.06 28.28
CA HIS A 359 -17.66 5.40 27.72
C HIS A 359 -18.16 4.33 26.74
N ALA A 360 -17.96 4.56 25.45
CA ALA A 360 -18.04 3.46 24.50
C ALA A 360 -16.84 2.56 24.78
N ASN A 361 -17.06 1.24 24.89
CA ASN A 361 -15.99 0.26 25.04
C ASN A 361 -15.25 0.10 23.71
N ILE A 362 -14.56 1.16 23.27
CA ILE A 362 -13.74 1.14 22.07
C ILE A 362 -12.39 0.59 22.47
N ASN A 363 -12.03 -0.56 21.90
CA ASN A 363 -10.70 -1.12 22.09
C ASN A 363 -9.76 -0.52 21.04
N ILE A 364 -8.77 0.25 21.48
CA ILE A 364 -7.74 0.82 20.60
C ILE A 364 -6.52 -0.07 20.67
N VAL A 365 -6.09 -0.58 19.52
CA VAL A 365 -4.91 -1.42 19.39
C VAL A 365 -3.93 -0.73 18.45
N SER A 366 -2.64 -0.75 18.77
CA SER A 366 -1.61 -0.22 17.87
C SER A 366 -1.66 -0.96 16.53
N MET A 367 -1.33 -0.30 15.42
CA MET A 367 -1.40 -0.97 14.12
C MET A 367 -0.43 -2.16 14.02
N GLU A 368 0.69 -2.10 14.74
CA GLU A 368 1.65 -3.21 14.83
C GLU A 368 1.07 -4.43 15.55
N GLU A 369 0.45 -4.25 16.71
CA GLU A 369 -0.25 -5.33 17.42
C GLU A 369 -1.48 -5.82 16.64
N TRP A 370 -2.15 -4.91 15.93
CA TRP A 370 -3.26 -5.29 15.07
C TRP A 370 -2.78 -6.22 13.95
N LEU A 371 -1.69 -5.90 13.26
CA LEU A 371 -1.15 -6.74 12.18
C LEU A 371 -0.70 -8.12 12.67
N THR A 372 -0.07 -8.22 13.85
CA THR A 372 0.36 -9.52 14.40
C THR A 372 -0.82 -10.41 14.82
N THR A 373 -1.89 -9.80 15.34
CA THR A 373 -3.11 -10.51 15.75
C THR A 373 -4.09 -10.78 14.60
N CYS A 374 -3.97 -10.03 13.50
CA CYS A 374 -4.90 -10.06 12.38
C CYS A 374 -4.76 -11.30 11.50
N GLY A 375 -3.70 -12.11 11.54
CA GLY A 375 -3.65 -13.39 10.80
C GLY A 375 -3.99 -13.31 9.29
N THR A 376 -4.15 -14.46 8.62
CA THR A 376 -4.32 -14.53 7.15
C THR A 376 -5.71 -14.92 6.67
N GLU A 377 -6.71 -14.99 7.56
CA GLU A 377 -8.06 -15.47 7.21
C GLU A 377 -8.81 -14.58 6.21
N SER A 378 -9.64 -15.17 5.35
CA SER A 378 -10.39 -14.47 4.28
C SER A 378 -11.31 -13.34 4.77
N LYS A 379 -11.99 -13.50 5.92
CA LYS A 379 -12.80 -12.42 6.51
C LYS A 379 -11.96 -11.20 6.90
N ARG A 380 -10.70 -11.43 7.23
CA ARG A 380 -9.74 -10.40 7.63
C ARG A 380 -9.10 -9.75 6.41
N ARG A 381 -9.01 -10.43 5.27
CA ARG A 381 -8.60 -9.84 3.97
C ARG A 381 -9.44 -8.62 3.59
N ARG A 382 -10.78 -8.71 3.71
CA ARG A 382 -11.67 -7.56 3.44
C ARG A 382 -11.34 -6.38 4.37
N VAL A 383 -11.22 -6.63 5.67
CA VAL A 383 -10.89 -5.58 6.65
C VAL A 383 -9.51 -4.96 6.36
N ARG A 384 -8.51 -5.77 6.00
CA ARG A 384 -7.19 -5.27 5.60
C ARG A 384 -7.26 -4.39 4.34
N ALA A 385 -8.04 -4.78 3.34
CA ALA A 385 -8.24 -3.99 2.13
C ALA A 385 -9.00 -2.66 2.41
N GLU A 386 -9.97 -2.69 3.31
CA GLU A 386 -10.68 -1.50 3.78
C GLU A 386 -9.74 -0.55 4.53
N LEU A 387 -8.91 -1.07 5.44
CA LEU A 387 -7.89 -0.29 6.14
C LEU A 387 -6.84 0.28 5.18
N ALA A 388 -6.47 -0.44 4.11
CA ALA A 388 -5.55 0.05 3.08
C ALA A 388 -6.10 1.26 2.33
N MET A 389 -7.39 1.20 1.97
CA MET A 389 -8.09 2.31 1.36
C MET A 389 -8.23 3.49 2.33
N ASN A 390 -8.64 3.23 3.58
CA ASN A 390 -8.74 4.26 4.62
C ASN A 390 -7.39 4.91 4.87
N LEU A 391 -6.31 4.13 4.95
CA LEU A 391 -4.95 4.65 5.09
C LEU A 391 -4.57 5.57 3.93
N ALA A 392 -4.78 5.15 2.68
CA ALA A 392 -4.46 5.99 1.52
C ALA A 392 -5.26 7.31 1.55
N ALA A 393 -6.54 7.27 1.93
CA ALA A 393 -7.36 8.46 2.11
C ALA A 393 -6.86 9.35 3.26
N THR A 394 -6.45 8.74 4.38
CA THR A 394 -5.83 9.44 5.51
C THR A 394 -4.53 10.13 5.11
N ILE A 395 -3.64 9.46 4.37
CA ILE A 395 -2.42 10.09 3.86
C ILE A 395 -2.79 11.28 2.98
N LEU A 396 -3.75 11.13 2.07
CA LEU A 396 -4.21 12.21 1.21
C LEU A 396 -4.71 13.42 2.02
N GLN A 397 -5.55 13.19 3.02
CA GLN A 397 -6.13 14.25 3.84
C GLN A 397 -5.10 14.93 4.74
N PHE A 398 -4.19 14.16 5.35
CA PHE A 398 -3.31 14.66 6.40
C PHE A 398 -1.88 14.98 5.96
N HIS A 399 -1.44 14.63 4.74
CA HIS A 399 -0.12 15.00 4.23
C HIS A 399 0.25 16.50 4.31
N PRO A 400 -0.70 17.48 4.26
CA PRO A 400 -0.34 18.90 4.37
C PRO A 400 -0.36 19.37 5.83
N THR A 401 -0.55 18.47 6.79
CA THR A 401 -0.69 18.78 8.22
C THR A 401 0.47 18.25 9.04
N ALA A 402 0.66 18.82 10.24
CA ALA A 402 1.63 18.33 11.22
C ALA A 402 1.24 16.99 11.87
N TRP A 403 0.03 16.47 11.58
CA TRP A 403 -0.43 15.20 12.14
C TRP A 403 0.33 13.98 11.60
N ILE A 404 0.91 14.09 10.41
CA ILE A 404 1.68 13.01 9.81
C ILE A 404 2.97 13.52 9.21
N GLU A 405 4.08 12.92 9.64
CA GLU A 405 5.40 13.21 9.10
C GLU A 405 5.62 12.48 7.78
N LYS A 406 6.55 12.96 6.95
CA LYS A 406 6.89 12.29 5.67
C LYS A 406 7.46 10.88 5.85
N THR A 407 8.12 10.64 6.98
CA THR A 407 8.77 9.37 7.32
C THR A 407 7.95 8.56 8.33
N TRP A 408 6.63 8.72 8.33
CA TRP A 408 5.73 8.01 9.24
C TRP A 408 5.93 6.49 9.20
N THR A 409 5.55 5.84 10.30
CA THR A 409 5.59 4.39 10.49
C THR A 409 4.28 3.92 11.12
N TRP A 410 4.11 2.63 11.35
CA TRP A 410 2.92 2.12 12.03
C TRP A 410 2.75 2.57 13.47
N GLN A 411 3.78 3.13 14.10
CA GLN A 411 3.64 3.78 15.41
C GLN A 411 2.77 5.05 15.36
N ASN A 412 2.60 5.61 14.16
CA ASN A 412 1.73 6.76 13.93
C ASN A 412 0.28 6.38 13.68
N PHE A 413 -0.08 5.10 13.80
CA PHE A 413 -1.43 4.62 13.53
C PHE A 413 -1.91 3.61 14.57
N SER A 414 -3.19 3.69 14.87
CA SER A 414 -3.92 2.75 15.71
C SER A 414 -5.21 2.33 15.01
N VAL A 415 -5.79 1.22 15.45
CA VAL A 415 -7.10 0.75 15.01
C VAL A 415 -8.04 0.73 16.20
N ALA A 416 -9.12 1.50 16.11
CA ALA A 416 -10.26 1.34 17.00
C ALA A 416 -11.11 0.16 16.53
N ARG A 417 -11.24 -0.83 17.39
CA ARG A 417 -12.13 -1.98 17.22
C ARG A 417 -13.45 -1.69 17.94
N ASP A 418 -14.50 -1.66 17.15
CA ASP A 418 -15.88 -1.78 17.59
C ASP A 418 -16.43 -3.16 17.17
N GLU A 419 -17.53 -3.62 17.77
CA GLU A 419 -18.10 -4.96 17.54
C GLU A 419 -18.33 -5.28 16.05
N SER A 420 -18.51 -4.25 15.23
CA SER A 420 -18.81 -4.38 13.80
C SER A 420 -17.86 -3.62 12.86
N SER A 421 -16.96 -2.78 13.39
CA SER A 421 -16.17 -1.86 12.55
C SER A 421 -14.73 -1.69 13.03
N HIS A 422 -13.84 -1.44 12.06
CA HIS A 422 -12.43 -1.14 12.30
C HIS A 422 -12.13 0.24 11.75
N SER A 423 -11.92 1.21 12.63
CA SER A 423 -11.58 2.57 12.22
C SER A 423 -10.08 2.82 12.38
N LEU A 424 -9.44 3.23 11.30
CA LEU A 424 -8.06 3.69 11.33
C LEU A 424 -7.98 5.04 12.03
N MET A 425 -6.94 5.23 12.84
CA MET A 425 -6.68 6.46 13.58
C MET A 425 -5.22 6.88 13.45
N ILE A 426 -4.99 8.19 13.42
CA ILE A 426 -3.63 8.76 13.48
C ILE A 426 -3.24 8.93 14.94
N THR A 427 -2.11 8.37 15.31
CA THR A 427 -1.59 8.38 16.69
C THR A 427 -0.43 9.35 16.79
N GLN A 428 -0.54 10.30 17.70
CA GLN A 428 0.53 11.24 18.02
C GLN A 428 0.78 11.34 19.51
N ARG A 429 2.04 11.63 19.87
CA ARG A 429 2.47 11.84 21.24
C ARG A 429 2.74 13.31 21.52
N PHE A 430 1.99 13.87 22.46
CA PHE A 430 2.13 15.23 22.93
C PHE A 430 2.87 15.24 24.27
N TRP A 431 3.83 16.14 24.43
CA TRP A 431 4.65 16.23 25.63
C TRP A 431 4.30 17.48 26.40
N SER A 432 4.42 17.44 27.72
CA SER A 432 4.24 18.63 28.54
C SER A 432 5.28 19.71 28.23
N LEU A 433 4.83 20.96 28.26
CA LEU A 433 5.70 22.14 28.12
C LEU A 433 6.63 22.36 29.32
N ASP A 434 6.23 21.94 30.52
CA ASP A 434 6.90 22.31 31.76
C ASP A 434 8.08 21.41 32.12
N LEU A 435 8.25 20.28 31.42
CA LEU A 435 9.38 19.39 31.61
C LEU A 435 10.59 19.89 30.81
N PRO A 436 11.74 20.16 31.46
CA PRO A 436 12.96 20.49 30.75
C PRO A 436 13.29 19.34 29.80
N ARG A 437 13.19 19.60 28.49
CA ARG A 437 13.62 18.69 27.40
C ARG A 437 15.12 18.30 27.50
N ALA A 438 15.82 18.80 28.51
CA ALA A 438 17.25 18.66 28.75
C ALA A 438 17.70 17.23 29.11
N GLY A 439 16.81 16.35 29.58
CA GLY A 439 17.17 14.97 29.96
C GLY A 439 16.75 13.87 28.98
N LEU A 440 15.74 14.13 28.14
CA LEU A 440 15.15 13.18 27.18
C LEU A 440 15.34 13.66 25.74
N LYS A 441 16.55 14.09 25.39
CA LYS A 441 16.95 14.14 23.98
C LYS A 441 17.14 12.69 23.51
N SER A 442 16.04 11.95 23.31
CA SER A 442 16.07 10.98 22.22
C SER A 442 16.33 11.84 20.99
N VAL A 443 17.60 11.89 20.57
CA VAL A 443 17.95 12.44 19.27
C VAL A 443 17.02 11.72 18.32
N PRO A 444 16.13 12.43 17.59
CA PRO A 444 15.25 11.79 16.64
C PRO A 444 16.14 10.88 15.79
N PRO A 445 15.80 9.58 15.67
CA PRO A 445 16.67 8.61 15.04
C PRO A 445 17.15 9.21 13.73
N ALA A 446 18.48 9.25 13.55
CA ALA A 446 19.06 9.90 12.39
C ALA A 446 18.34 9.37 11.15
N PRO A 447 17.89 10.26 10.24
CA PRO A 447 17.13 9.84 9.09
C PRO A 447 17.94 8.79 8.34
N SER A 448 17.28 7.70 7.96
CA SER A 448 17.90 6.61 7.23
C SER A 448 18.68 7.14 6.02
N LYS A 449 19.86 6.57 5.78
CA LYS A 449 20.72 6.97 4.65
C LYS A 449 20.05 6.63 3.32
N PHE A 450 19.15 5.65 3.31
CA PHE A 450 18.27 5.34 2.19
C PHE A 450 17.64 6.59 1.58
N TRP A 451 16.99 7.44 2.40
CA TRP A 451 16.27 8.62 1.90
C TRP A 451 17.19 9.67 1.30
N SER A 452 18.45 9.74 1.76
CA SER A 452 19.46 10.62 1.17
C SER A 452 20.02 10.09 -0.16
N THR A 453 20.01 8.76 -0.33
CA THR A 453 20.57 8.07 -1.51
C THR A 453 19.57 8.07 -2.67
N PHE A 454 18.28 7.88 -2.38
CA PHE A 454 17.23 7.78 -3.38
C PHE A 454 16.36 9.04 -3.44
N GLN A 455 16.94 10.16 -3.90
CA GLN A 455 16.28 11.48 -3.95
C GLN A 455 15.06 11.55 -4.88
N ASP A 456 14.94 10.60 -5.80
CA ASP A 456 13.78 10.49 -6.69
C ASP A 456 12.57 9.84 -6.02
N LEU A 457 12.77 9.11 -4.92
CA LEU A 457 11.69 8.51 -4.16
C LEU A 457 11.13 9.50 -3.16
N ASP A 458 9.80 9.46 -2.99
CA ASP A 458 9.11 10.23 -1.98
C ASP A 458 8.85 9.36 -0.74
N PRO A 459 9.37 9.72 0.45
CA PRO A 459 9.22 8.90 1.65
C PRO A 459 7.76 8.60 2.00
N MET A 460 6.84 9.55 1.80
CA MET A 460 5.42 9.38 2.11
C MET A 460 4.81 8.27 1.27
N LEU A 461 5.12 8.26 -0.03
CA LEU A 461 4.62 7.25 -0.97
C LEU A 461 5.28 5.89 -0.76
N VAL A 462 6.59 5.84 -0.53
CA VAL A 462 7.28 4.56 -0.30
C VAL A 462 6.77 3.91 0.99
N ARG A 463 6.60 4.68 2.07
CA ARG A 463 5.97 4.20 3.32
C ARG A 463 4.55 3.71 3.10
N LEU A 464 3.75 4.41 2.29
CA LEU A 464 2.43 3.94 1.89
C LEU A 464 2.54 2.62 1.11
N GLY A 465 3.49 2.49 0.19
CA GLY A 465 3.76 1.23 -0.53
C GLY A 465 4.08 0.07 0.41
N PHE A 466 4.95 0.28 1.40
CA PHE A 466 5.25 -0.72 2.43
C PHE A 466 3.98 -1.12 3.19
N ALA A 467 3.25 -0.13 3.68
CA ALA A 467 2.04 -0.35 4.45
C ALA A 467 0.96 -1.11 3.67
N LEU A 468 0.79 -0.80 2.37
CA LEU A 468 -0.15 -1.49 1.50
C LEU A 468 0.24 -2.96 1.28
N ILE A 469 1.54 -3.28 1.21
CA ILE A 469 2.02 -4.67 1.15
C ILE A 469 1.71 -5.39 2.45
N GLU A 470 2.06 -4.79 3.58
CA GLU A 470 1.85 -5.42 4.89
C GLU A 470 0.38 -5.65 5.18
N LEU A 471 -0.50 -4.72 4.75
CA LEU A 471 -1.94 -4.89 4.79
C LEU A 471 -2.42 -5.98 3.82
N ALA A 472 -1.91 -6.04 2.59
CA ALA A 472 -2.29 -7.09 1.65
C ALA A 472 -2.02 -8.48 2.25
N LEU A 473 -0.79 -8.69 2.73
CA LEU A 473 -0.29 -9.98 3.20
C LEU A 473 -0.63 -10.28 4.66
N GLY A 474 -1.04 -9.27 5.44
CA GLY A 474 -1.31 -9.38 6.87
C GLY A 474 -0.08 -9.68 7.72
N LYS A 475 1.12 -9.24 7.28
CA LYS A 475 2.41 -9.50 7.95
C LYS A 475 3.34 -8.30 7.79
N ARG A 476 4.25 -8.09 8.75
CA ARG A 476 5.29 -7.06 8.62
C ARG A 476 6.34 -7.46 7.59
N LEU A 477 6.93 -6.49 6.88
CA LEU A 477 8.05 -6.74 5.96
C LEU A 477 9.25 -7.37 6.68
N SER A 478 9.47 -6.99 7.94
CA SER A 478 10.48 -7.60 8.81
C SER A 478 10.27 -9.11 9.00
N ASP A 479 9.01 -9.53 9.14
CA ASP A 479 8.64 -10.92 9.42
C ASP A 479 8.75 -11.76 8.15
N ILE A 480 8.36 -11.18 7.00
CA ILE A 480 8.49 -11.82 5.68
C ILE A 480 9.97 -12.09 5.39
N ARG A 481 10.83 -11.09 5.60
CA ARG A 481 12.29 -11.23 5.44
C ARG A 481 12.88 -12.30 6.38
N ALA A 482 12.47 -12.31 7.65
CA ALA A 482 12.93 -13.31 8.60
C ALA A 482 12.50 -14.75 8.23
N GLY A 483 11.37 -14.91 7.52
CA GLY A 483 10.92 -16.19 6.98
C GLY A 483 11.77 -16.67 5.80
N GLN A 484 12.19 -15.76 4.92
CA GLN A 484 13.04 -16.08 3.76
C GLN A 484 14.44 -16.54 4.19
N ASP A 485 15.01 -15.90 5.20
CA ASP A 485 16.34 -16.25 5.73
C ASP A 485 16.36 -17.66 6.37
N LYS A 486 15.22 -18.15 6.87
CA LYS A 486 15.13 -19.51 7.44
C LYS A 486 15.13 -20.57 6.33
N ASN A 487 14.31 -20.38 5.30
CA ASN A 487 14.19 -21.36 4.21
C ASN A 487 15.48 -21.56 3.39
N ASN A 488 16.39 -20.58 3.37
CA ASN A 488 17.65 -20.67 2.63
C ASN A 488 18.81 -21.28 3.43
N ASN A 489 18.69 -21.40 4.75
CA ASN A 489 19.78 -21.87 5.62
C ASN A 489 19.59 -23.33 6.09
N ASP A 490 18.58 -24.03 5.60
CA ASP A 490 18.36 -25.45 5.88
C ASP A 490 19.15 -26.38 4.92
N ASP A 491 20.02 -25.83 4.06
CA ASP A 491 20.96 -26.60 3.22
C ASP A 491 22.33 -26.70 3.94
N ASP A 492 22.48 -27.79 4.71
CA ASP A 492 23.66 -28.39 5.35
C ASP A 492 25.06 -27.86 4.92
N SER A 493 25.56 -26.82 5.58
CA SER A 493 27.02 -26.59 5.66
C SER A 493 27.43 -26.17 7.07
N ASP A 494 27.84 -27.16 7.86
CA ASP A 494 28.40 -27.10 9.22
C ASP A 494 29.77 -26.39 9.31
N ASP A 495 30.02 -25.34 8.52
CA ASP A 495 31.27 -24.57 8.61
C ASP A 495 31.13 -23.43 9.63
N GLU A 496 31.16 -23.81 10.91
CA GLU A 496 31.01 -22.95 12.10
C GLU A 496 32.15 -21.93 12.37
N ASP A 497 33.15 -21.79 11.49
CA ASP A 497 34.45 -21.23 11.94
C ASP A 497 34.77 -19.76 11.60
N ASP A 498 33.95 -19.00 10.86
CA ASP A 498 34.29 -17.59 10.57
C ASP A 498 33.64 -16.59 11.54
N ARG A 499 34.14 -16.60 12.78
CA ARG A 499 33.88 -15.61 13.84
C ARG A 499 34.53 -14.25 13.53
N SER A 500 34.31 -13.67 12.36
CA SER A 500 34.80 -12.32 12.05
C SER A 500 33.97 -11.26 12.77
N TRP A 501 34.49 -10.83 13.93
CA TRP A 501 34.04 -9.76 14.83
C TRP A 501 34.10 -8.35 14.19
N GLY A 502 33.46 -8.16 13.04
CA GLY A 502 33.14 -6.83 12.54
C GLY A 502 31.99 -6.23 13.35
N PRO A 503 31.99 -4.91 13.67
CA PRO A 503 30.82 -4.27 14.27
C PRO A 503 29.63 -4.55 13.36
N LYS A 504 28.58 -5.20 13.90
CA LYS A 504 27.33 -5.50 13.19
C LYS A 504 26.94 -4.23 12.44
N ARG A 505 27.19 -4.20 11.12
CA ARG A 505 26.82 -3.07 10.28
C ARG A 505 25.32 -2.93 10.49
N GLN A 506 24.92 -1.87 11.17
CA GLN A 506 23.53 -1.58 11.45
C GLN A 506 22.87 -1.45 10.09
N ARG A 507 22.22 -2.54 9.66
CA ARG A 507 21.59 -2.64 8.36
C ARG A 507 20.53 -1.55 8.34
N ASP A 508 20.58 -0.72 7.31
CA ASP A 508 19.59 0.34 7.13
C ASP A 508 18.23 -0.34 6.93
N VAL A 509 17.35 -0.23 7.93
CA VAL A 509 16.08 -0.96 7.98
C VAL A 509 15.19 -0.57 6.80
N ASP A 510 15.14 0.72 6.46
CA ASP A 510 14.33 1.23 5.35
C ASP A 510 14.82 0.70 4.01
N LEU A 511 16.14 0.55 3.85
CA LEU A 511 16.72 -0.05 2.64
C LEU A 511 16.38 -1.55 2.55
N ALA A 512 16.46 -2.28 3.67
CA ALA A 512 16.10 -3.69 3.71
C ALA A 512 14.61 -3.90 3.40
N ASP A 513 13.74 -3.08 3.99
CA ASP A 513 12.30 -3.11 3.74
C ASP A 513 11.98 -2.74 2.30
N TYR A 514 12.70 -1.77 1.70
CA TYR A 514 12.54 -1.43 0.29
C TYR A 514 12.86 -2.60 -0.64
N TYR A 515 13.98 -3.30 -0.44
CA TYR A 515 14.31 -4.46 -1.27
C TYR A 515 13.30 -5.59 -1.08
N THR A 516 12.94 -5.92 0.16
CA THR A 516 11.90 -6.92 0.43
C THR A 516 10.58 -6.56 -0.26
N ALA A 517 10.15 -5.29 -0.21
CA ALA A 517 8.95 -4.82 -0.88
C ALA A 517 9.02 -4.95 -2.42
N ILE A 518 10.18 -4.66 -3.02
CA ILE A 518 10.39 -4.82 -4.46
C ILE A 518 10.40 -6.29 -4.87
N ASP A 519 10.98 -7.18 -4.06
CA ASP A 519 11.00 -8.62 -4.34
C ASP A 519 9.58 -9.21 -4.31
N ILE A 520 8.79 -8.86 -3.27
CA ILE A 520 7.36 -9.24 -3.17
C ILE A 520 6.55 -8.70 -4.36
N LEU A 521 6.84 -7.47 -4.79
CA LEU A 521 6.16 -6.88 -5.95
C LEU A 521 6.48 -7.66 -7.24
N ASN A 522 7.72 -8.12 -7.40
CA ASN A 522 8.17 -8.84 -8.59
C ASN A 522 7.73 -10.31 -8.59
N SER A 523 7.49 -10.91 -7.43
CA SER A 523 6.96 -12.28 -7.30
C SER A 523 5.46 -12.39 -7.58
N ASN A 524 4.75 -11.25 -7.70
CA ASN A 524 3.29 -11.15 -7.89
C ASN A 524 2.45 -11.70 -6.71
N GLU A 525 3.04 -11.83 -5.52
CA GLU A 525 2.32 -12.29 -4.33
C GLU A 525 1.12 -11.39 -3.98
N ILE A 526 1.21 -10.09 -4.29
CA ILE A 526 0.13 -9.11 -4.03
C ILE A 526 -1.01 -9.28 -5.04
N GLU A 527 -0.69 -9.57 -6.30
CA GLU A 527 -1.68 -9.85 -7.34
C GLU A 527 -2.44 -11.12 -7.00
N ASP A 528 -1.75 -12.16 -6.53
CA ASP A 528 -2.37 -13.39 -6.08
C ASP A 528 -3.24 -13.18 -4.82
N GLU A 529 -2.74 -12.41 -3.84
CA GLU A 529 -3.41 -12.22 -2.55
C GLU A 529 -4.54 -11.20 -2.59
N ILE A 530 -4.45 -10.09 -3.34
CA ILE A 530 -5.48 -9.02 -3.36
C ILE A 530 -6.00 -8.78 -4.78
N GLY A 531 -5.11 -8.68 -5.77
CA GLY A 531 -5.45 -8.51 -7.17
C GLY A 531 -4.57 -7.50 -7.92
N VAL A 532 -4.58 -7.60 -9.25
CA VAL A 532 -3.75 -6.78 -10.16
C VAL A 532 -3.88 -5.27 -9.91
N ALA A 533 -5.09 -4.78 -9.69
CA ALA A 533 -5.34 -3.35 -9.51
C ALA A 533 -4.65 -2.82 -8.25
N TYR A 534 -4.70 -3.58 -7.16
CA TYR A 534 -4.02 -3.25 -5.90
C TYR A 534 -2.50 -3.31 -6.07
N GLN A 535 -1.98 -4.35 -6.73
CA GLN A 535 -0.55 -4.45 -7.02
C GLN A 535 -0.01 -3.24 -7.82
N ARG A 536 -0.77 -2.75 -8.80
CA ARG A 536 -0.39 -1.54 -9.56
C ARG A 536 -0.32 -0.28 -8.68
N VAL A 537 -1.20 -0.17 -7.69
CA VAL A 537 -1.15 0.95 -6.72
C VAL A 537 0.10 0.83 -5.86
N VAL A 538 0.42 -0.37 -5.37
CA VAL A 538 1.66 -0.63 -4.62
C VAL A 538 2.88 -0.26 -5.46
N GLU A 539 2.93 -0.70 -6.72
CA GLU A 539 4.00 -0.37 -7.66
C GLU A 539 4.14 1.15 -7.83
N ALA A 540 3.03 1.86 -8.04
CA ALA A 540 3.01 3.30 -8.19
C ALA A 540 3.57 4.03 -6.97
N CYS A 541 3.23 3.56 -5.76
CA CYS A 541 3.73 4.08 -4.49
C CYS A 541 5.24 3.82 -4.33
N LEU A 542 5.69 2.57 -4.49
CA LEU A 542 7.10 2.19 -4.30
C LEU A 542 8.04 2.83 -5.32
N ARG A 543 7.60 2.92 -6.58
CA ARG A 543 8.40 3.54 -7.66
C ARG A 543 8.20 5.06 -7.73
N CYS A 544 7.23 5.60 -6.97
CA CYS A 544 6.77 6.98 -7.03
C CYS A 544 6.44 7.44 -8.45
N ARG A 545 5.95 6.55 -9.32
CA ARG A 545 5.76 6.80 -10.75
C ARG A 545 4.45 6.21 -11.25
N VAL A 546 3.76 6.96 -12.10
CA VAL A 546 2.49 6.54 -12.71
C VAL A 546 2.49 6.78 -14.21
N ILE A 547 1.75 5.97 -14.94
CA ILE A 547 1.55 6.15 -16.38
C ILE A 547 0.30 7.00 -16.56
N SER A 548 0.50 8.27 -16.93
CA SER A 548 -0.57 9.18 -17.34
C SER A 548 -0.79 9.14 -18.85
N ASP A 549 -1.84 9.81 -19.32
CA ASP A 549 -2.11 10.08 -20.73
C ASP A 549 -0.97 10.83 -21.43
N VAL A 550 -0.22 11.67 -20.70
CA VAL A 550 0.93 12.44 -21.21
C VAL A 550 2.25 11.65 -21.11
N GLY A 551 2.25 10.48 -20.46
CA GLY A 551 3.43 9.62 -20.28
C GLY A 551 3.73 9.30 -18.82
N MET A 552 4.96 8.87 -18.54
CA MET A 552 5.39 8.56 -17.18
C MET A 552 5.52 9.84 -16.35
N LYS A 553 4.89 9.86 -15.19
CA LYS A 553 4.85 11.00 -14.28
C LYS A 553 5.41 10.59 -12.92
N LEU A 554 6.22 11.46 -12.34
CA LEU A 554 6.79 11.28 -11.00
C LEU A 554 5.85 11.89 -9.96
N LEU A 555 5.45 11.10 -8.98
CA LEU A 555 4.64 11.52 -7.85
C LEU A 555 5.55 12.00 -6.71
N LYS A 556 5.34 13.23 -6.23
CA LYS A 556 6.09 13.77 -5.08
C LYS A 556 5.20 14.61 -4.18
N SER A 557 5.31 14.39 -2.87
CA SER A 557 4.53 15.04 -1.81
C SER A 557 4.70 16.56 -1.74
N ASN A 558 5.80 17.08 -2.28
CA ASN A 558 6.09 18.52 -2.30
C ASN A 558 5.53 19.26 -3.53
N THR A 559 4.84 18.57 -4.43
CA THR A 559 4.27 19.18 -5.63
C THR A 559 2.85 19.69 -5.37
N ALA A 560 2.49 20.82 -5.96
CA ALA A 560 1.14 21.39 -5.81
C ALA A 560 0.02 20.49 -6.36
N LYS A 561 0.38 19.52 -7.20
CA LYS A 561 -0.56 18.55 -7.81
C LYS A 561 -0.59 17.21 -7.07
N PHE A 562 0.24 17.04 -6.04
CA PHE A 562 0.37 15.77 -5.32
C PHE A 562 -0.97 15.22 -4.85
N GLU A 563 -1.81 16.08 -4.28
CA GLU A 563 -3.12 15.69 -3.77
C GLU A 563 -4.01 15.11 -4.87
N SER A 564 -4.17 15.83 -5.99
CA SER A 564 -4.96 15.37 -7.14
C SER A 564 -4.39 14.08 -7.74
N GLU A 565 -3.06 13.96 -7.80
CA GLU A 565 -2.40 12.78 -8.33
C GLU A 565 -2.53 11.56 -7.40
N LEU A 566 -2.37 11.75 -6.10
CA LEU A 566 -2.54 10.71 -5.09
C LEU A 566 -3.98 10.21 -5.07
N GLU A 567 -4.97 11.11 -5.13
CA GLU A 567 -6.38 10.73 -5.27
C GLU A 567 -6.59 9.92 -6.56
N GLN A 568 -6.16 10.44 -7.71
CA GLN A 568 -6.41 9.83 -9.02
C GLN A 568 -5.73 8.46 -9.21
N PHE A 569 -4.49 8.30 -8.74
CA PHE A 569 -3.66 7.14 -9.07
C PHE A 569 -3.50 6.14 -7.91
N VAL A 570 -3.86 6.51 -6.68
CA VAL A 570 -3.74 5.64 -5.51
C VAL A 570 -5.10 5.43 -4.85
N VAL A 571 -5.73 6.48 -4.34
CA VAL A 571 -6.95 6.34 -3.52
C VAL A 571 -8.13 5.84 -4.34
N GLU A 572 -8.42 6.48 -5.46
CA GLU A 572 -9.56 6.13 -6.30
C GLU A 572 -9.43 4.73 -6.94
N PRO A 573 -8.26 4.28 -7.44
CA PRO A 573 -8.06 2.89 -7.85
C PRO A 573 -8.29 1.89 -6.72
N LEU A 574 -7.82 2.16 -5.49
CA LEU A 574 -8.10 1.31 -4.32
C LEU A 574 -9.60 1.27 -4.02
N ARG A 575 -10.28 2.43 -4.06
CA ARG A 575 -11.73 2.56 -3.82
C ARG A 575 -12.55 1.77 -4.84
N ARG A 576 -12.22 1.89 -6.14
CA ARG A 576 -12.88 1.12 -7.21
C ARG A 576 -12.61 -0.37 -7.07
N HIS A 577 -11.38 -0.76 -6.78
CA HIS A 577 -11.02 -2.16 -6.57
C HIS A 577 -11.80 -2.75 -5.40
N HIS A 578 -11.83 -2.05 -4.27
CA HIS A 578 -12.60 -2.46 -3.10
C HIS A 578 -14.08 -2.60 -3.43
N SER A 579 -14.66 -1.60 -4.11
CA SER A 579 -16.07 -1.59 -4.50
C SER A 579 -16.42 -2.72 -5.47
N SER A 580 -15.51 -3.07 -6.39
CA SER A 580 -15.71 -4.14 -7.35
C SER A 580 -15.69 -5.53 -6.74
N ILE A 581 -14.92 -5.75 -5.67
CA ILE A 581 -14.77 -7.07 -5.05
C ILE A 581 -15.75 -7.28 -3.90
N TRP A 582 -15.95 -6.27 -3.05
CA TRP A 582 -16.72 -6.39 -1.81
C TRP A 582 -18.00 -5.54 -1.78
N GLY A 583 -18.35 -4.89 -2.90
CA GLY A 583 -19.46 -3.94 -2.99
C GLY A 583 -19.08 -2.56 -2.46
N THR A 584 -19.97 -1.58 -2.67
CA THR A 584 -19.78 -0.22 -2.15
C THR A 584 -19.60 -0.25 -0.64
N ALA A 585 -18.37 0.00 -0.20
CA ALA A 585 -18.12 0.33 1.20
C ALA A 585 -18.91 1.60 1.53
N GLN A 586 -19.55 1.64 2.70
CA GLN A 586 -20.07 2.88 3.27
C GLN A 586 -18.87 3.71 3.73
N ILE A 587 -18.15 4.31 2.79
CA ILE A 587 -17.18 5.35 3.11
C ILE A 587 -18.00 6.63 3.24
N PRO A 588 -17.91 7.36 4.37
CA PRO A 588 -18.50 8.68 4.43
C PRO A 588 -17.90 9.53 3.30
N SER A 589 -18.75 9.97 2.38
CA SER A 589 -18.38 10.91 1.33
C SER A 589 -18.04 12.26 1.99
N TYR A 590 -16.80 12.72 1.81
CA TYR A 590 -16.33 14.04 2.25
C TYR A 590 -16.84 15.16 1.34
#